data_AF-A0A6P2BHM5-F1
#
_entry.id   AF-A0A6P2BHM5-F1
#
_cell.length_a   1.000
_cell.length_b   1.000
_cell.length_c   1.000
_cell.angle_alpha   90.00
_cell.angle_beta   90.00
_cell.angle_gamma   90.00
#
_symmetry.space_group_name_H-M   'P 1'
#
loop_
_entity.id
_entity.type
_entity.pdbx_description
1 polymer ?
#
loop_
_entity_poly.entity_id
_entity_poly.type
_entity_poly.pdbx_seq_one_letter_code
_entity_poly.pdbx_strand_id
1 'polypeptide(L)'
;MTDTTLETRIDPSVAERLPKALLALRLGVFIVMIMWTLDKFVAPEHAARVWEHFYLIGGLGATAFYVIGALQLILVLAFVAGAYKRWTYGAIFLLHGVSTLSSWQQYLDAFNNLLFFAAWPMLAACFALYMLRDADTLWTVNLPKEANG
;
A
#
# COMPACT_ATOMS: atom_id res chain seq x y z
N MET A 1 -19.19 -38.98 -24.04
CA MET A 1 -17.85 -38.39 -24.07
C MET A 1 -18.00 -36.94 -23.65
N THR A 2 -18.01 -36.70 -22.33
CA THR A 2 -18.19 -35.37 -21.74
C THR A 2 -16.88 -34.62 -21.85
N ASP A 3 -16.86 -33.59 -22.69
CA ASP A 3 -15.78 -32.62 -22.77
C ASP A 3 -15.64 -31.91 -21.41
N THR A 4 -14.68 -32.37 -20.63
CA THR A 4 -14.36 -31.87 -19.28
C THR A 4 -13.20 -30.88 -19.38
N THR A 5 -13.15 -30.05 -20.42
CA THR A 5 -12.05 -29.10 -20.65
C THR A 5 -12.47 -27.65 -20.90
N LEU A 6 -13.68 -27.26 -20.48
CA LEU A 6 -14.01 -25.86 -20.20
C LEU A 6 -13.30 -25.38 -18.91
N GLU A 7 -12.03 -25.72 -18.73
CA GLU A 7 -11.18 -24.98 -17.81
C GLU A 7 -11.07 -23.56 -18.35
N THR A 8 -11.47 -22.59 -17.52
CA THR A 8 -11.42 -21.17 -17.82
C THR A 8 -9.96 -20.72 -17.95
N ARG A 9 -9.33 -21.02 -19.08
CA ARG A 9 -7.98 -20.57 -19.38
C ARG A 9 -8.02 -19.06 -19.52
N ILE A 10 -7.32 -18.36 -18.62
CA ILE A 10 -7.06 -16.93 -18.78
C ILE A 10 -6.42 -16.74 -20.15
N ASP A 11 -6.95 -15.80 -20.93
CA ASP A 11 -6.39 -15.44 -22.23
C ASP A 11 -4.87 -15.17 -22.10
N PRO A 12 -4.01 -15.78 -22.93
CA PRO A 12 -2.56 -15.62 -22.81
C PRO A 12 -2.08 -14.17 -22.82
N SER A 13 -2.77 -13.28 -23.54
CA SER A 13 -2.44 -11.85 -23.57
C SER A 13 -2.73 -11.16 -22.24
N VAL A 14 -3.77 -11.59 -21.52
CA VAL A 14 -4.09 -11.09 -20.17
C VAL A 14 -3.05 -11.58 -19.17
N ALA A 15 -2.64 -12.85 -19.27
CA ALA A 15 -1.60 -13.42 -18.40
C ALA A 15 -0.27 -12.64 -18.50
N GLU A 16 0.09 -12.14 -19.69
CA GLU A 16 1.30 -11.34 -19.89
C GLU A 16 1.18 -9.88 -19.40
N ARG A 17 -0.02 -9.29 -19.52
CA ARG A 17 -0.27 -7.88 -19.15
C ARG A 17 -0.52 -7.68 -17.66
N LEU A 18 -1.08 -8.68 -16.98
CA LEU A 18 -1.45 -8.59 -15.58
C LEU A 18 -0.26 -8.26 -14.66
N PRO A 19 0.89 -8.95 -14.71
CA PRO A 19 2.05 -8.60 -13.88
C PRO A 19 2.59 -7.18 -14.16
N LYS A 20 2.50 -6.70 -15.40
CA LYS A 20 2.93 -5.34 -15.78
C LYS A 20 2.02 -4.28 -15.14
N ALA A 21 0.71 -4.51 -15.16
CA ALA A 21 -0.26 -3.64 -14.51
C ALA A 21 -0.07 -3.62 -12.99
N LEU A 22 0.16 -4.78 -12.37
CA LEU A 22 0.43 -4.88 -10.93
C LEU A 22 1.73 -4.18 -10.54
N LEU A 23 2.80 -4.32 -11.32
CA LEU A 23 4.04 -3.56 -11.10
C LEU A 23 3.79 -2.04 -11.15
N ALA A 24 3.03 -1.56 -12.14
CA ALA A 24 2.70 -0.14 -12.25
C ALA A 24 1.92 0.36 -11.02
N LEU A 25 0.94 -0.41 -10.54
CA LEU A 25 0.22 -0.10 -9.29
C LEU A 25 1.17 -0.09 -8.09
N ARG A 26 2.07 -1.08 -7.98
CA ARG A 26 3.04 -1.17 -6.87
C ARG A 26 3.96 0.04 -6.83
N LEU A 27 4.48 0.47 -7.98
CA LEU A 27 5.32 1.66 -8.08
C LEU A 27 4.54 2.95 -7.77
N GLY A 28 3.30 3.07 -8.25
CA GLY A 28 2.45 4.22 -7.95
C GLY A 28 2.15 4.36 -6.44
N VAL A 29 1.75 3.25 -5.81
CA VAL A 29 1.54 3.20 -4.35
C VAL A 29 2.84 3.52 -3.59
N PHE A 30 3.97 2.97 -4.03
CA PHE A 30 5.27 3.24 -3.43
C PHE A 30 5.62 4.73 -3.45
N ILE A 31 5.44 5.43 -4.57
CA ILE A 31 5.76 6.86 -4.71
C ILE A 31 5.00 7.69 -3.66
N VAL A 32 3.70 7.41 -3.46
CA VAL A 32 2.92 8.13 -2.45
C VAL A 32 3.39 7.75 -1.04
N MET A 33 3.56 6.46 -0.76
CA MET A 33 3.96 5.98 0.56
C MET A 33 5.35 6.45 0.98
N ILE A 34 6.31 6.54 0.07
CA ILE A 34 7.66 7.02 0.38
C ILE A 34 7.65 8.52 0.72
N MET A 35 6.88 9.34 0.01
CA MET A 35 6.75 10.77 0.35
C MET A 35 6.15 10.97 1.75
N TRP A 36 5.11 10.22 2.10
CA TRP A 36 4.52 10.22 3.45
C TRP A 36 5.47 9.70 4.53
N THR A 37 6.42 8.83 4.15
CA THR A 37 7.45 8.33 5.06
C THR A 37 8.53 9.38 5.28
N LEU A 38 9.01 10.02 4.21
CA LEU A 38 10.02 11.07 4.26
C LEU A 38 9.54 12.31 5.03
N ASP A 39 8.26 12.65 4.92
CA ASP A 39 7.64 13.74 5.69
C ASP A 39 7.89 13.62 7.21
N LYS A 40 7.88 12.40 7.76
CA LYS A 40 8.14 12.14 9.19
C LYS A 40 9.56 12.48 9.63
N PHE A 41 10.51 12.49 8.69
CA PHE A 41 11.90 12.85 8.95
C PHE A 41 12.18 14.32 8.66
N VAL A 42 11.54 14.89 7.63
CA VAL A 42 11.77 16.27 7.18
C VAL A 42 10.95 17.28 7.99
N ALA A 43 9.72 16.92 8.37
CA ALA A 43 8.79 17.79 9.08
C ALA A 43 8.05 17.00 10.20
N PRO A 44 8.76 16.55 11.25
CA PRO A 44 8.16 15.75 12.31
C PRO A 44 6.99 16.46 13.03
N GLU A 45 6.98 17.80 13.12
CA GLU A 45 5.82 18.51 13.68
C GLU A 45 4.59 18.47 12.76
N HIS A 46 4.75 18.35 11.43
CA HIS A 46 3.63 18.13 10.52
C HIS A 46 3.00 16.76 10.77
N ALA A 47 3.82 15.71 10.84
CA ALA A 47 3.37 14.35 11.17
C ALA A 47 2.65 14.28 12.53
N ALA A 48 3.16 15.00 13.54
CA ALA A 48 2.54 15.08 14.86
C ALA A 48 1.13 15.70 14.82
N ARG A 49 0.95 16.81 14.09
CA ARG A 49 -0.37 17.45 13.93
C ARG A 49 -1.37 16.55 13.21
N VAL A 50 -0.92 15.84 12.17
CA VAL A 50 -1.76 14.86 11.47
C VAL A 50 -2.20 13.77 12.44
N TRP A 51 -1.31 13.27 13.29
CA TRP A 51 -1.65 12.22 14.25
C TRP A 51 -2.63 12.64 15.33
N GLU A 52 -2.45 13.85 15.86
CA GLU A 52 -3.39 14.40 16.84
C GLU A 52 -4.77 14.64 16.19
N HIS A 53 -4.81 15.15 14.97
CA HIS A 53 -6.05 15.46 14.27
C HIS A 53 -6.81 14.23 13.76
N PHE A 54 -6.10 13.27 13.15
CA PHE A 54 -6.72 12.12 12.45
C PHE A 54 -6.73 10.83 13.27
N TYR A 55 -5.76 10.63 14.16
CA TYR A 55 -5.65 9.43 14.99
C TYR A 55 -6.00 9.65 16.46
N LEU A 56 -6.27 10.91 16.88
CA LEU A 56 -6.55 11.30 18.27
C LEU A 56 -5.44 10.90 19.27
N ILE A 57 -4.21 10.73 18.77
CA ILE A 57 -3.03 10.40 19.59
C ILE A 57 -2.16 11.65 19.69
N GLY A 58 -2.23 12.33 20.84
CA GLY A 58 -1.40 13.49 21.17
C GLY A 58 -0.19 13.14 22.05
N GLY A 59 0.74 14.09 22.19
CA GLY A 59 1.82 14.01 23.19
C GLY A 59 3.02 13.11 22.85
N LEU A 60 3.10 12.55 21.65
CA LEU A 60 4.28 11.82 21.18
C LEU A 60 5.41 12.80 20.82
N GLY A 61 6.58 12.63 21.43
CA GLY A 61 7.77 13.43 21.11
C GLY A 61 8.38 13.06 19.75
N ALA A 62 9.25 13.92 19.21
CA ALA A 62 9.90 13.74 17.91
C ALA A 62 10.61 12.37 17.75
N THR A 63 11.20 11.85 18.82
CA THR A 63 11.83 10.51 18.83
C THR A 63 10.85 9.39 18.43
N ALA A 64 9.60 9.45 18.87
CA ALA A 64 8.60 8.46 18.50
C ALA A 64 8.29 8.50 17.00
N PHE A 65 8.19 9.71 16.43
CA PHE A 65 7.95 9.88 14.98
C PHE A 65 9.12 9.42 14.12
N TYR A 66 10.36 9.58 14.57
CA TYR A 66 11.51 9.00 13.87
C TYR A 66 11.50 7.47 13.90
N VAL A 67 11.11 6.85 15.02
CA VAL A 67 10.97 5.39 15.10
C VAL A 67 9.85 4.89 14.19
N ILE A 68 8.68 5.53 14.23
CA ILE A 68 7.55 5.21 13.35
C ILE A 68 7.94 5.38 11.88
N GLY A 69 8.63 6.48 11.55
CA GLY A 69 9.14 6.74 10.20
C GLY A 69 10.13 5.67 9.74
N ALA A 70 11.03 5.21 10.61
CA ALA A 70 12.00 4.18 10.28
C ALA A 70 11.34 2.82 10.02
N LEU A 71 10.37 2.43 10.86
CA LEU A 71 9.58 1.22 10.66
C LEU A 71 8.77 1.29 9.36
N GLN A 72 8.15 2.45 9.09
CA GLN A 72 7.43 2.67 7.84
C GLN A 72 8.35 2.61 6.63
N LEU A 73 9.56 3.16 6.72
CA LEU A 73 10.56 3.11 5.64
C LEU A 73 10.95 1.68 5.31
N ILE A 74 11.24 0.86 6.33
CA ILE A 74 11.53 -0.57 6.14
C ILE A 74 10.36 -1.27 5.44
N LEU A 75 9.13 -1.02 5.90
CA LEU A 75 7.93 -1.58 5.30
C LEU A 75 7.76 -1.17 3.83
N VAL A 76 7.94 0.11 3.52
CA VAL A 76 7.75 0.66 2.16
C VAL A 76 8.83 0.14 1.20
N LEU A 77 10.07 -0.01 1.66
CA LEU A 77 11.15 -0.63 0.88
C LEU A 77 10.90 -2.13 0.64
N ALA A 78 10.44 -2.87 1.66
CA ALA A 78 10.06 -4.27 1.49
C ALA A 78 8.86 -4.44 0.55
N PHE A 79 7.89 -3.53 0.61
CA PHE A 79 6.74 -3.49 -0.28
C PHE A 79 7.14 -3.30 -1.74
N VAL A 80 7.96 -2.29 -2.05
CA VAL A 80 8.34 -2.01 -3.46
C VAL A 80 9.21 -3.13 -4.04
N ALA A 81 10.04 -3.76 -3.22
CA ALA A 81 10.81 -4.95 -3.57
C ALA A 81 9.94 -6.21 -3.79
N GLY A 82 8.63 -6.15 -3.54
CA GLY A 82 7.73 -7.28 -3.65
C GLY A 82 8.05 -8.41 -2.66
N ALA A 83 8.69 -8.08 -1.52
CA ALA A 83 9.05 -9.05 -0.50
C ALA A 83 7.89 -9.28 0.48
N TYR A 84 7.73 -10.50 0.99
CA TYR A 84 6.70 -10.88 1.97
C TYR A 84 5.29 -10.35 1.61
N LYS A 85 4.88 -10.44 0.33
CA LYS A 85 3.70 -9.75 -0.23
C LYS A 85 2.42 -9.87 0.60
N ARG A 86 2.18 -11.02 1.24
CA ARG A 86 1.05 -11.24 2.16
C ARG A 86 1.02 -10.22 3.30
N TRP A 87 2.18 -9.90 3.86
CA TRP A 87 2.35 -9.01 5.00
C TRP A 87 2.57 -7.56 4.56
N THR A 88 3.49 -7.31 3.64
CA THR A 88 3.82 -5.94 3.22
C THR A 88 2.66 -5.28 2.49
N TYR A 89 1.98 -5.99 1.57
CA TYR A 89 0.86 -5.39 0.82
C TYR A 89 -0.35 -5.23 1.72
N GLY A 90 -0.55 -6.17 2.66
CA GLY A 90 -1.60 -6.08 3.66
C GLY A 90 -1.40 -4.90 4.61
N ALA A 91 -0.18 -4.71 5.10
CA ALA A 91 0.15 -3.58 5.97
C ALA A 91 -0.02 -2.24 5.25
N ILE A 92 0.45 -2.10 4.01
CA ILE A 92 0.24 -0.88 3.21
C ILE A 92 -1.25 -0.63 2.94
N PHE A 93 -2.01 -1.67 2.61
CA PHE A 93 -3.46 -1.58 2.43
C PHE A 93 -4.17 -1.12 3.70
N LEU A 94 -3.84 -1.70 4.86
CA LEU A 94 -4.43 -1.30 6.14
C LEU A 94 -4.03 0.11 6.55
N LEU A 95 -2.74 0.46 6.48
CA LEU A 95 -2.26 1.80 6.83
C LEU A 95 -2.93 2.89 5.99
N HIS A 96 -2.99 2.68 4.67
CA HIS A 96 -3.67 3.60 3.76
C HIS A 96 -5.19 3.60 3.95
N GLY A 97 -5.78 2.43 4.23
CA GLY A 97 -7.21 2.29 4.49
C GLY A 97 -7.64 3.03 5.76
N VAL A 98 -6.91 2.88 6.86
CA VAL A 98 -7.16 3.64 8.10
C VAL A 98 -7.02 5.13 7.84
N SER A 99 -5.96 5.55 7.13
CA SER A 99 -5.76 6.97 6.78
C SER A 99 -6.95 7.51 5.98
N THR A 100 -7.36 6.80 4.93
CA THR A 100 -8.50 7.15 4.07
C THR A 100 -9.79 7.27 4.88
N LEU A 101 -10.13 6.26 5.68
CA LEU A 101 -11.39 6.24 6.44
C LEU A 101 -11.40 7.26 7.60
N SER A 102 -10.25 7.52 8.21
CA SER A 102 -10.13 8.52 9.28
C SER A 102 -10.36 9.95 8.79
N SER A 103 -10.09 10.23 7.51
CA SER A 103 -10.29 11.54 6.88
C SER A 103 -11.73 11.80 6.39
N TRP A 104 -12.73 11.18 7.02
CA TRP A 104 -14.13 11.26 6.55
C TRP A 104 -14.68 12.69 6.49
N GLN A 105 -14.26 13.58 7.39
CA GLN A 105 -14.71 14.97 7.44
C GLN A 105 -14.27 15.75 6.20
N GLN A 106 -13.06 15.48 5.69
CA GLN A 106 -12.51 16.14 4.51
C GLN A 106 -13.32 15.78 3.25
N TYR A 107 -13.93 14.59 3.21
CA TYR A 107 -14.84 14.23 2.12
C TYR A 107 -16.18 14.94 2.16
N LEU A 108 -16.64 15.35 3.35
CA LEU A 108 -17.86 16.15 3.50
C LEU A 108 -17.64 17.62 3.08
N ASP A 109 -16.43 18.14 3.24
CA ASP A 109 -16.01 19.45 2.73
C ASP A 109 -15.16 19.33 1.45
N ALA A 110 -15.72 18.61 0.47
CA ALA A 110 -14.98 18.12 -0.70
C ALA A 110 -14.31 19.21 -1.53
N PHE A 111 -14.97 20.35 -1.73
CA PHE A 111 -14.47 21.40 -2.62
C PHE A 111 -13.28 22.17 -2.03
N ASN A 112 -13.14 22.19 -0.70
CA ASN A 112 -11.96 22.75 -0.03
C ASN A 112 -10.85 21.70 0.14
N ASN A 113 -11.18 20.40 0.04
CA ASN A 113 -10.27 19.29 0.33
C ASN A 113 -10.14 18.32 -0.87
N LEU A 114 -10.23 18.81 -2.10
CA LEU A 114 -10.36 17.98 -3.31
C LEU A 114 -9.24 16.91 -3.42
N LEU A 115 -8.02 17.23 -2.99
CA LEU A 115 -6.87 16.32 -3.05
C LEU A 115 -7.04 15.07 -2.17
N PHE A 116 -7.87 15.11 -1.11
CA PHE A 116 -8.15 13.92 -0.29
C PHE A 116 -8.82 12.81 -1.10
N PHE A 117 -9.52 13.14 -2.18
CA PHE A 117 -10.14 12.13 -3.05
C PHE A 117 -9.12 11.27 -3.79
N ALA A 118 -7.86 11.71 -3.92
CA ALA A 118 -6.78 10.87 -4.46
C ALA A 118 -6.49 9.63 -3.58
N ALA A 119 -6.93 9.65 -2.32
CA ALA A 119 -6.81 8.49 -1.42
C ALA A 119 -7.66 7.29 -1.89
N TRP A 120 -8.80 7.52 -2.56
CA TRP A 120 -9.71 6.45 -2.99
C TRP A 120 -9.14 5.59 -4.15
N PRO A 121 -8.64 6.17 -5.26
CA PRO A 121 -7.94 5.39 -6.29
C PRO A 121 -6.72 4.63 -5.75
N MET A 122 -5.97 5.25 -4.83
CA MET A 122 -4.84 4.58 -4.19
C MET A 122 -5.29 3.42 -3.29
N LEU A 123 -6.39 3.57 -2.54
CA LEU A 123 -6.97 2.50 -1.74
C LEU A 123 -7.41 1.33 -2.62
N ALA A 124 -8.02 1.60 -3.77
CA ALA A 124 -8.38 0.59 -4.75
C ALA A 124 -7.14 -0.12 -5.33
N ALA A 125 -6.05 0.62 -5.59
CA ALA A 125 -4.78 0.03 -6.03
C ALA A 125 -4.17 -0.89 -4.96
N CYS A 126 -4.16 -0.46 -3.69
CA CYS A 126 -3.71 -1.28 -2.56
C CYS A 126 -4.54 -2.56 -2.42
N PHE A 127 -5.87 -2.45 -2.54
CA PHE A 127 -6.77 -3.60 -2.53
C PHE A 127 -6.46 -4.58 -3.68
N ALA A 128 -6.35 -4.07 -4.91
CA ALA A 128 -6.05 -4.89 -6.09
C ALA A 128 -4.70 -5.62 -5.94
N LEU A 129 -3.66 -4.91 -5.50
CA LEU A 129 -2.36 -5.49 -5.21
C LEU A 129 -2.44 -6.59 -4.15
N TYR A 130 -3.15 -6.36 -3.04
CA TYR A 130 -3.28 -7.37 -1.99
C TYR A 130 -4.05 -8.61 -2.45
N MET A 131 -5.15 -8.40 -3.17
CA MET A 131 -6.01 -9.46 -3.70
C MET A 131 -5.27 -10.31 -4.74
N LEU A 132 -4.51 -9.66 -5.63
CA LEU A 132 -3.81 -10.29 -6.76
C LEU A 132 -2.31 -10.46 -6.53
N ARG A 133 -1.86 -10.38 -5.28
CA ARG A 133 -0.42 -10.42 -4.90
C ARG A 133 0.34 -11.61 -5.46
N ASP A 134 -0.33 -12.75 -5.66
CA ASP A 134 0.32 -13.96 -6.18
C ASP A 134 0.64 -13.83 -7.68
N ALA A 135 -0.13 -13.04 -8.42
CA ALA A 135 0.11 -12.70 -9.83
C ALA A 135 1.11 -11.55 -10.01
N ASP A 136 1.44 -10.80 -8.96
CA ASP A 136 2.44 -9.74 -9.01
C ASP A 136 3.85 -10.33 -8.92
N THR A 137 4.45 -10.66 -10.06
CA THR A 137 5.70 -11.43 -10.15
C THR A 137 6.89 -10.62 -10.65
N LEU A 138 6.66 -9.53 -11.40
CA LEU A 138 7.74 -8.72 -11.96
C LEU A 138 8.47 -7.93 -10.87
N TRP A 139 9.81 -7.97 -10.92
CA TRP A 139 10.72 -7.28 -10.01
C TRP A 139 10.42 -7.56 -8.53
N THR A 140 10.00 -8.80 -8.24
CA THR A 140 9.77 -9.27 -6.87
C THR A 140 10.93 -10.10 -6.36
N VAL A 141 11.25 -9.95 -5.09
CA VAL A 141 12.19 -10.85 -4.41
C VAL A 141 11.43 -12.11 -3.99
N ASN A 142 11.74 -13.23 -4.65
CA ASN A 142 11.27 -14.53 -4.23
C ASN A 142 12.06 -14.97 -2.99
N LEU A 143 11.50 -14.76 -1.81
CA LEU A 143 12.02 -15.38 -0.62
C LEU A 143 11.59 -16.86 -0.62
N PRO A 144 12.51 -17.81 -0.42
CA PRO A 144 12.15 -19.21 -0.30
C PRO A 144 11.08 -19.32 0.79
N LYS A 145 9.98 -20.02 0.50
CA LYS A 145 9.18 -20.57 1.60
C LYS A 145 10.12 -21.49 2.34
N GLU A 146 10.33 -21.28 3.65
CA GLU A 146 11.02 -22.26 4.46
C GLU A 146 10.43 -23.62 4.13
N ALA A 147 11.30 -24.53 3.70
CA ALA A 147 10.91 -25.91 3.44
C ALA A 147 10.50 -26.46 4.80
N ASN A 148 9.20 -26.42 5.10
CA ASN A 148 8.66 -27.08 6.26
C ASN A 148 8.96 -28.58 6.09
N GLY A 149 9.88 -29.08 6.91
CA GLY A 149 10.14 -30.51 7.08
C GLY A 149 9.02 -31.23 7.80
#